data_AF-A0A1W9RP41-F1
#
_entry.id   AF-A0A1W9RP41-F1
#
_cell.length_a   1.000
_cell.length_b   1.000
_cell.length_c   1.000
_cell.angle_alpha   90.00
_cell.angle_beta   90.00
_cell.angle_gamma   90.00
#
_symmetry.space_group_name_H-M   'P 1'
#
loop_
_entity.id
_entity.type
_entity.pdbx_description
1 polymer ?
#
loop_
_entity_poly.entity_id
_entity_poly.type
_entity_poly.pdbx_seq_one_letter_code
_entity_poly.pdbx_strand_id
1 'polypeptide(L)'
;MRYLDSKKREEEMLNLVVESYIKESKPISSCYLCEKFNLSFSTATIRNILESLEKKGLLSHIHISSGRVPTKKGFRYYVAHLKEEEILKEELNIKIEIGMGENIEELFYRTLDVLAQISKCISLVAISGWKKKMFLRGMRFILEQPEFENINRLRSLFYTLEVKIDDLQELLFNYLDKKWDWEEKVSFASWKNKRLQRQKEDKEDKETSSLVISLPLSKREFCRVSILIGDDIGFEEISDCSLVISGFQRDDLRGSLALLGPMRMDYIKAISSLFFVRQRLEESLRRCSRI
;
A
#
# COMPACT_ATOMS: atom_id res chain seq x y z
N MET A 1 34.17 -7.19 7.47
CA MET A 1 33.10 -6.97 8.48
C MET A 1 32.51 -5.55 8.54
N ARG A 2 32.99 -4.52 7.80
CA ARG A 2 32.44 -3.14 7.84
C ARG A 2 31.18 -2.86 6.98
N TYR A 3 30.86 -3.72 6.01
CA TYR A 3 29.80 -3.46 5.02
C TYR A 3 28.36 -3.68 5.52
N LEU A 4 28.15 -4.60 6.49
CA LEU A 4 26.83 -4.93 7.03
C LEU A 4 26.21 -3.77 7.84
N ASP A 5 27.05 -2.94 8.47
CA ASP A 5 26.65 -1.78 9.26
C ASP A 5 26.20 -0.61 8.37
N SER A 6 26.89 -0.37 7.24
CA SER A 6 26.54 0.72 6.32
C SER A 6 25.21 0.51 5.61
N LYS A 7 24.91 -0.72 5.16
CA LYS A 7 23.64 -1.01 4.46
C LYS A 7 22.44 -0.88 5.38
N LYS A 8 22.57 -1.38 6.62
CA LYS A 8 21.51 -1.27 7.64
C LYS A 8 21.21 0.19 7.98
N ARG A 9 22.25 1.02 8.11
CA ARG A 9 22.10 2.47 8.33
C ARG A 9 21.40 3.17 7.17
N GLU A 10 21.73 2.83 5.93
CA GLU A 10 21.03 3.40 4.76
C GLU A 10 19.55 3.01 4.72
N GLU A 11 19.22 1.77 5.09
CA GLU A 11 17.84 1.30 5.22
C GLU A 11 17.08 2.02 6.32
N GLU A 12 17.66 2.12 7.52
CA GLU A 12 17.09 2.91 8.63
C GLU A 12 16.87 4.37 8.23
N MET A 13 17.85 4.98 7.54
CA MET A 13 17.71 6.36 7.09
C MET A 13 16.65 6.54 6.00
N LEU A 14 16.54 5.59 5.07
CA LEU A 14 15.49 5.61 4.06
C LEU A 14 14.10 5.54 4.71
N ASN A 15 13.91 4.66 5.70
CA ASN A 15 12.65 4.54 6.42
C ASN A 15 12.28 5.86 7.11
N LEU A 16 13.23 6.48 7.82
CA LEU A 16 13.01 7.78 8.46
C LEU A 16 12.60 8.88 7.45
N VAL A 17 13.24 8.91 6.27
CA VAL A 17 12.88 9.85 5.21
C VAL A 17 11.47 9.59 4.69
N VAL A 18 11.12 8.33 4.41
CA VAL A 18 9.81 7.96 3.88
C VAL A 18 8.71 8.26 4.88
N GLU A 19 8.86 7.86 6.14
CA GLU A 19 7.90 8.14 7.22
C GLU A 19 7.73 9.65 7.44
N SER A 20 8.83 10.40 7.44
CA SER A 20 8.77 11.86 7.55
C SER A 20 8.07 12.48 6.35
N TYR A 21 8.30 11.97 5.15
CA TYR A 21 7.65 12.47 3.93
C TYR A 21 6.15 12.18 3.91
N ILE A 22 5.74 10.97 4.32
CA ILE A 22 4.32 10.58 4.49
C ILE A 22 3.61 11.60 5.40
N LYS A 23 4.25 11.94 6.53
CA LYS A 23 3.68 12.84 7.54
C LYS A 23 3.68 14.31 7.13
N GLU A 24 4.81 14.82 6.64
CA GLU A 24 5.02 16.25 6.44
C GLU A 24 4.58 16.72 5.05
N SER A 25 4.46 15.80 4.07
CA SER A 25 4.13 16.11 2.66
C SER A 25 5.09 17.13 2.02
N LYS A 26 6.31 17.22 2.54
CA LYS A 26 7.34 18.17 2.13
C LYS A 26 8.67 17.45 1.97
N PRO A 27 9.54 17.90 1.06
CA PRO A 27 10.91 17.42 0.98
C PRO A 27 11.65 17.40 2.33
N ILE A 28 12.39 16.32 2.59
CA ILE A 28 13.03 16.05 3.88
C ILE A 28 14.52 16.39 3.82
N SER A 29 14.98 17.28 4.70
CA SER A 29 16.38 17.71 4.77
C SER A 29 17.16 16.92 5.83
N SER A 30 18.49 16.91 5.72
CA SER A 30 19.35 16.31 6.76
C SER A 30 19.22 17.03 8.10
N CYS A 31 19.05 18.36 8.11
CA CYS A 31 18.84 19.14 9.33
C CYS A 31 17.54 18.74 10.04
N TYR A 32 16.45 18.62 9.28
CA TYR A 32 15.17 18.16 9.81
C TYR A 32 15.29 16.79 10.50
N LEU A 33 15.99 15.84 9.88
CA LEU A 33 16.19 14.50 10.44
C LEU A 33 17.03 14.52 11.73
N CYS A 34 18.11 15.31 11.77
CA CYS A 34 18.92 15.49 12.98
C CYS A 34 18.08 16.03 14.14
N GLU A 35 17.36 17.13 13.91
CA GLU A 35 16.57 17.83 14.93
C GLU A 35 15.39 16.97 15.42
N LYS A 36 14.68 16.33 14.49
CA LYS A 36 13.45 15.59 14.80
C LYS A 36 13.70 14.30 15.57
N PHE A 37 14.77 13.56 15.23
CA PHE A 37 15.01 12.21 15.74
C PHE A 37 16.19 12.12 16.71
N ASN A 38 16.81 13.25 17.07
CA ASN A 38 17.97 13.33 17.98
C ASN A 38 19.05 12.28 17.66
N LEU A 39 19.38 12.18 16.37
CA LEU A 39 20.27 11.14 15.86
C LEU A 39 21.70 11.38 16.33
N SER A 40 22.44 10.31 16.63
CA SER A 40 23.86 10.36 17.01
C SER A 40 24.80 10.75 15.86
N PHE A 41 24.26 11.16 14.71
CA PHE A 41 25.00 11.45 13.49
C PHE A 41 25.00 12.95 13.19
N SER A 42 26.12 13.44 12.67
CA SER A 42 26.20 14.81 12.18
C SER A 42 25.34 15.02 10.92
N THR A 43 24.88 16.24 10.70
CA THR A 43 24.17 16.65 9.47
C THR A 43 24.95 16.30 8.20
N ALA A 44 26.29 16.39 8.24
CA ALA A 44 27.15 16.02 7.12
C ALA A 44 27.12 14.51 6.83
N THR A 45 27.13 13.68 7.89
CA THR A 45 27.00 12.22 7.78
C THR A 45 25.65 11.83 7.18
N ILE A 46 24.56 12.43 7.67
CA ILE A 46 23.22 12.18 7.12
C ILE A 46 23.16 12.59 5.65
N ARG A 47 23.69 13.78 5.30
CA ARG A 47 23.72 14.24 3.91
C ARG A 47 24.43 13.25 2.98
N ASN A 48 25.58 12.70 3.39
CA ASN A 48 26.30 11.70 2.60
C ASN A 48 25.48 10.41 2.41
N ILE A 49 24.72 9.99 3.43
CA ILE A 49 23.81 8.83 3.32
C ILE A 49 22.67 9.13 2.35
N LEU A 50 22.05 10.32 2.45
CA LEU A 50 20.99 10.75 1.53
C LEU A 50 21.47 10.82 0.07
N GLU A 51 22.70 11.32 -0.15
CA GLU A 51 23.34 11.31 -1.48
C GLU A 51 23.57 9.88 -2.00
N SER A 52 23.96 8.94 -1.13
CA SER A 52 24.10 7.52 -1.49
C SER A 52 22.76 6.91 -1.91
N LEU A 53 21.70 7.17 -1.13
CA LEU A 53 20.34 6.70 -1.43
C LEU A 53 19.79 7.31 -2.74
N GLU A 54 20.10 8.57 -3.01
CA GLU A 54 19.79 9.24 -4.26
C GLU A 54 20.51 8.62 -5.46
N LYS A 55 21.82 8.35 -5.34
CA LYS A 55 22.58 7.63 -6.39
C LYS A 55 22.01 6.24 -6.67
N LYS A 56 21.35 5.61 -5.70
CA LYS A 56 20.64 4.32 -5.87
C LYS A 56 19.25 4.46 -6.50
N GLY A 57 18.80 5.70 -6.74
CA GLY A 57 17.49 6.04 -7.27
C GLY A 57 16.34 5.84 -6.28
N LEU A 58 16.63 5.71 -4.98
CA LEU A 58 15.62 5.54 -3.93
C LEU A 58 15.04 6.88 -3.48
N LEU A 59 15.86 7.93 -3.53
CA LEU A 59 15.47 9.30 -3.25
C LEU A 59 15.75 10.18 -4.48
N SER A 60 15.10 11.33 -4.56
CA SER A 60 15.39 12.39 -5.52
C SER A 60 15.28 13.76 -4.88
N HIS A 61 15.77 14.79 -5.57
CA HIS A 61 15.50 16.18 -5.26
C HIS A 61 14.33 16.70 -6.11
N ILE A 62 13.45 17.52 -5.54
CA ILE A 62 12.48 18.30 -6.34
C ILE A 62 13.18 19.53 -6.95
N HIS A 63 14.07 20.17 -6.17
CA HIS A 63 15.02 21.20 -6.61
C HIS A 63 16.36 21.05 -5.85
N ILE A 64 17.42 21.65 -6.37
CA ILE A 64 18.82 21.51 -5.87
C ILE A 64 18.95 21.80 -4.36
N SER A 65 18.14 22.71 -3.81
CA SER A 65 18.18 23.14 -2.40
C SER A 65 17.07 22.57 -1.49
N SER A 66 16.12 21.79 -2.01
CA SER A 66 14.85 21.56 -1.29
C SER A 66 14.82 20.37 -0.34
N GLY A 67 15.89 19.58 -0.19
CA GLY A 67 15.85 18.31 0.56
C GLY A 67 15.60 17.11 -0.36
N ARG A 68 15.12 15.99 0.18
CA ARG A 68 14.91 14.74 -0.57
C ARG A 68 13.48 14.23 -0.45
N VAL A 69 12.99 13.63 -1.52
CA VAL A 69 11.70 12.93 -1.56
C VAL A 69 11.89 11.47 -1.99
N PRO A 70 11.07 10.54 -1.49
CA PRO A 70 11.11 9.16 -1.96
C PRO A 70 10.66 9.06 -3.42
N THR A 71 11.37 8.26 -4.21
CA THR A 71 10.92 7.89 -5.55
C THR A 71 9.93 6.73 -5.48
N LYS A 72 9.31 6.37 -6.61
CA LYS A 72 8.54 5.11 -6.76
C LYS A 72 9.36 3.90 -6.25
N LYS A 73 10.64 3.84 -6.61
CA LYS A 73 11.57 2.79 -6.16
C LYS A 73 11.84 2.87 -4.64
N GLY A 74 11.95 4.08 -4.09
CA GLY A 74 12.07 4.32 -2.64
C GLY A 74 10.89 3.78 -1.85
N PHE A 75 9.67 4.14 -2.25
CA PHE A 75 8.45 3.60 -1.63
C PHE A 75 8.34 2.08 -1.78
N ARG A 76 8.65 1.52 -2.95
CA ARG A 76 8.69 0.06 -3.12
C ARG A 76 9.67 -0.61 -2.17
N TYR A 77 10.86 -0.03 -2.00
CA TYR A 77 11.86 -0.56 -1.07
C TYR A 77 11.33 -0.50 0.37
N TYR A 78 10.80 0.65 0.79
CA TYR A 78 10.22 0.84 2.12
C TYR A 78 9.13 -0.19 2.41
N VAL A 79 8.11 -0.30 1.54
CA VAL A 79 6.99 -1.24 1.69
C VAL A 79 7.46 -2.69 1.75
N ALA A 80 8.44 -3.07 0.92
CA ALA A 80 9.00 -4.42 0.92
C ALA A 80 9.80 -4.78 2.20
N HIS A 81 10.17 -3.79 3.02
CA HIS A 81 10.93 -3.97 4.25
C HIS A 81 10.12 -3.62 5.52
N LEU A 82 8.82 -3.33 5.38
CA LEU A 82 7.92 -3.19 6.52
C LEU A 82 7.92 -4.46 7.37
N LYS A 83 7.91 -4.29 8.69
CA LYS A 83 7.86 -5.42 9.61
C LYS A 83 6.42 -5.81 9.88
N GLU A 84 6.17 -7.11 9.84
CA GLU A 84 4.86 -7.69 10.20
C GLU A 84 4.41 -7.23 11.59
N GLU A 85 5.31 -7.19 12.56
CA GLU A 85 5.03 -6.73 13.93
C GLU A 85 4.55 -5.28 13.99
N GLU A 86 5.04 -4.40 13.11
CA GLU A 86 4.62 -2.99 13.06
C GLU A 86 3.21 -2.88 12.48
N ILE A 87 2.89 -3.69 11.47
CA ILE A 87 1.55 -3.81 10.87
C ILE A 87 0.55 -4.35 11.90
N LEU A 88 0.88 -5.46 12.57
CA LEU A 88 -0.04 -6.10 13.51
C LEU A 88 -0.26 -5.27 14.79
N LYS A 89 0.72 -4.47 15.24
CA LYS A 89 0.53 -3.59 16.41
C LYS A 89 -0.52 -2.51 16.19
N GLU A 90 -0.68 -2.04 14.95
CA GLU A 90 -1.66 -1.01 14.62
C GLU A 90 -3.10 -1.51 14.83
N GLU A 91 -3.35 -2.83 14.84
CA GLU A 91 -4.65 -3.46 15.15
C GLU A 91 -5.31 -2.92 16.41
N LEU A 92 -4.52 -2.84 17.49
CA LEU A 92 -5.01 -2.57 18.83
C LEU A 92 -5.62 -1.16 18.96
N ASN A 93 -5.28 -0.27 18.04
CA ASN A 93 -5.78 1.10 18.00
C ASN A 93 -7.08 1.23 17.19
N ILE A 94 -7.48 0.21 16.43
CA ILE A 94 -8.61 0.28 15.51
C ILE A 94 -9.82 -0.43 16.13
N LYS A 95 -10.67 0.33 16.83
CA LYS A 95 -11.99 -0.15 17.29
C LYS A 95 -12.94 -0.19 16.09
N ILE A 96 -13.18 -1.38 15.54
CA ILE A 96 -14.10 -1.60 14.42
C ILE A 96 -15.36 -2.29 14.94
N GLU A 97 -16.49 -1.57 14.89
CA GLU A 97 -17.83 -2.15 14.92
C GLU A 97 -18.43 -2.03 13.52
N ILE A 98 -18.54 -3.16 12.81
CA ILE A 98 -19.39 -3.24 11.62
C ILE A 98 -20.75 -3.72 12.12
N GLY A 99 -21.68 -2.78 12.28
CA GLY A 99 -23.06 -3.11 12.66
C GLY A 99 -23.72 -4.01 11.62
N MET A 100 -24.69 -4.82 12.03
CA MET A 100 -25.46 -5.66 11.11
C MET A 100 -26.14 -4.79 10.05
N GLY A 101 -25.87 -5.04 8.78
CA GLY A 101 -26.61 -4.44 7.66
C GLY A 101 -27.86 -5.26 7.37
N GLU A 102 -28.93 -4.61 6.94
CA GLU A 102 -30.16 -5.31 6.53
C GLU A 102 -29.95 -6.07 5.21
N ASN A 103 -28.98 -5.65 4.40
CA ASN A 103 -28.56 -6.31 3.16
C ASN A 103 -27.05 -6.18 2.90
N ILE A 104 -26.54 -6.92 1.90
CA ILE A 104 -25.12 -6.97 1.54
C ILE A 104 -24.57 -5.62 1.04
N GLU A 105 -25.37 -4.83 0.31
CA GLU A 105 -24.92 -3.53 -0.21
C GLU A 105 -24.70 -2.53 0.93
N GLU A 106 -25.61 -2.49 1.91
CA GLU A 106 -25.45 -1.67 3.10
C GLU A 106 -24.23 -2.09 3.93
N LEU A 107 -24.00 -3.40 4.08
CA LEU A 107 -22.80 -3.92 4.73
C LEU A 107 -21.53 -3.43 4.01
N PHE A 108 -21.50 -3.44 2.68
CA PHE A 108 -20.36 -2.91 1.91
C PHE A 108 -20.19 -1.42 2.14
N TYR A 109 -21.25 -0.62 2.07
CA TYR A 109 -21.12 0.83 2.31
C TYR A 109 -20.56 1.15 3.69
N ARG A 110 -21.07 0.51 4.76
CA ARG A 110 -20.54 0.68 6.11
C ARG A 110 -19.08 0.25 6.23
N THR A 111 -18.74 -0.89 5.62
CA THR A 111 -17.36 -1.42 5.60
C THR A 111 -16.40 -0.44 4.92
N LEU A 112 -16.78 0.08 3.75
CA LEU A 112 -15.98 1.04 3.00
C LEU A 112 -15.86 2.37 3.74
N ASP A 113 -16.91 2.85 4.41
CA ASP A 113 -16.86 4.09 5.18
C ASP A 113 -15.92 3.97 6.38
N VAL A 114 -15.98 2.86 7.13
CA VAL A 114 -15.04 2.59 8.23
C VAL A 114 -13.61 2.55 7.70
N LEU A 115 -13.38 1.79 6.62
CA LEU A 115 -12.05 1.64 6.03
C LEU A 115 -11.49 2.98 5.54
N ALA A 116 -12.31 3.80 4.87
CA ALA A 116 -11.92 5.12 4.39
C ALA A 116 -11.60 6.07 5.55
N GLN A 117 -12.40 6.04 6.63
CA GLN A 117 -12.19 6.90 7.79
C GLN A 117 -10.88 6.63 8.51
N ILE A 118 -10.49 5.36 8.63
CA ILE A 118 -9.24 4.95 9.28
C ILE A 118 -8.05 5.26 8.36
N SER A 119 -8.10 4.79 7.11
CA SER A 119 -6.99 4.88 6.16
C SER A 119 -6.77 6.27 5.55
N LYS A 120 -7.79 7.13 5.58
CA LYS A 120 -7.82 8.41 4.85
C LYS A 120 -7.61 8.24 3.33
N CYS A 121 -8.04 7.10 2.79
CA CYS A 121 -7.95 6.75 1.38
C CYS A 121 -9.36 6.53 0.77
N ILE A 122 -9.44 6.47 -0.56
CA ILE A 122 -10.62 5.90 -1.23
C ILE A 122 -10.65 4.41 -0.91
N SER A 123 -11.79 3.93 -0.44
CA SER A 123 -12.04 2.51 -0.20
C SER A 123 -12.91 1.97 -1.32
N LEU A 124 -12.51 0.83 -1.88
CA LEU A 124 -13.16 0.15 -2.99
C LEU A 124 -13.53 -1.26 -2.57
N VAL A 125 -14.70 -1.73 -3.01
CA VAL A 125 -15.00 -3.17 -3.04
C VAL A 125 -15.53 -3.56 -4.41
N ALA A 126 -14.89 -4.55 -5.01
CA ALA A 126 -15.33 -5.17 -6.25
C ALA A 126 -15.80 -6.59 -5.94
N ILE A 127 -17.02 -6.94 -6.37
CA ILE A 127 -17.58 -8.28 -6.20
C ILE A 127 -17.82 -8.95 -7.54
N SER A 128 -17.39 -10.20 -7.65
CA SER A 128 -17.73 -11.12 -8.72
C SER A 128 -18.82 -12.08 -8.25
N GLY A 129 -19.80 -12.33 -9.14
CA GLY A 129 -21.04 -13.04 -8.83
C GLY A 129 -22.11 -12.76 -9.89
N TRP A 130 -23.38 -12.76 -9.51
CA TRP A 130 -24.53 -12.66 -10.42
C TRP A 130 -24.62 -11.32 -11.15
N LYS A 131 -24.00 -10.26 -10.59
CA LYS A 131 -23.72 -9.00 -11.26
C LYS A 131 -22.35 -8.50 -10.80
N LYS A 132 -21.43 -8.26 -11.75
CA LYS A 132 -20.20 -7.51 -11.46
C LYS A 132 -20.62 -6.13 -10.96
N LYS A 133 -20.22 -5.79 -9.74
CA LYS A 133 -20.45 -4.47 -9.15
C LYS A 133 -19.20 -4.01 -8.42
N MET A 134 -18.96 -2.71 -8.48
CA MET A 134 -17.96 -2.05 -7.67
C MET A 134 -18.61 -0.94 -6.85
N PHE A 135 -18.24 -0.83 -5.59
CA PHE A 135 -18.67 0.21 -4.68
C PHE A 135 -17.45 1.02 -4.24
N LEU A 136 -17.63 2.32 -4.03
CA LEU A 136 -16.56 3.21 -3.61
C LEU A 136 -17.03 4.19 -2.52
N ARG A 137 -16.15 4.49 -1.56
CA ARG A 137 -16.32 5.54 -0.54
C ARG A 137 -15.00 6.25 -0.30
N GLY A 138 -15.04 7.39 0.39
CA GLY A 138 -13.83 8.07 0.86
C GLY A 138 -13.20 9.08 -0.10
N MET A 139 -13.83 9.41 -1.24
CA MET A 139 -13.33 10.45 -2.17
C MET A 139 -12.98 11.77 -1.47
N ARG A 140 -13.75 12.17 -0.45
CA ARG A 140 -13.48 13.39 0.33
C ARG A 140 -12.07 13.43 0.95
N PHE A 141 -11.51 12.29 1.34
CA PHE A 141 -10.19 12.24 1.96
C PHE A 141 -9.06 12.53 0.98
N ILE A 142 -9.28 12.25 -0.30
CA ILE A 142 -8.32 12.56 -1.37
C ILE A 142 -8.28 14.05 -1.63
N LEU A 143 -9.43 14.72 -1.55
CA LEU A 143 -9.51 16.19 -1.68
C LEU A 143 -8.74 16.92 -0.57
N GLU A 144 -8.54 16.27 0.59
CA GLU A 144 -7.75 16.80 1.71
C GLU A 144 -6.23 16.59 1.54
N GLN A 145 -5.79 15.87 0.50
CA GLN A 145 -4.37 15.59 0.28
C GLN A 145 -3.70 16.67 -0.58
N PRO A 146 -2.53 17.21 -0.18
CA PRO A 146 -1.74 18.17 -0.94
C PRO A 146 -1.57 17.87 -2.45
N GLU A 147 -1.42 16.60 -2.84
CA GLU A 147 -1.25 16.22 -4.24
C GLU A 147 -2.46 16.57 -5.11
N PHE A 148 -3.65 16.63 -4.52
CA PHE A 148 -4.92 16.81 -5.22
C PHE A 148 -5.44 18.25 -5.13
N GLU A 149 -4.66 19.18 -4.55
CA GLU A 149 -4.81 20.61 -4.82
C GLU A 149 -4.58 20.93 -6.31
N ASN A 150 -3.79 20.09 -6.99
CA ASN A 150 -3.62 20.17 -8.44
C ASN A 150 -4.86 19.63 -9.16
N ILE A 151 -5.60 20.54 -9.81
CA ILE A 151 -6.83 20.21 -10.55
C ILE A 151 -6.63 19.16 -11.65
N ASN A 152 -5.45 19.08 -12.27
CA ASN A 152 -5.20 18.08 -13.31
C ASN A 152 -5.12 16.68 -12.71
N ARG A 153 -4.47 16.52 -11.56
CA ARG A 153 -4.42 15.24 -10.84
C ARG A 153 -5.80 14.80 -10.39
N LEU A 154 -6.61 15.75 -9.89
CA LEU A 154 -7.98 15.47 -9.50
C LEU A 154 -8.85 15.04 -10.70
N ARG A 155 -8.73 15.75 -11.84
CA ARG A 155 -9.41 15.39 -13.08
C ARG A 155 -9.02 14.00 -13.57
N SER A 156 -7.72 13.67 -13.55
CA SER A 156 -7.22 12.36 -13.96
C SER A 156 -7.78 11.24 -13.08
N LEU A 157 -7.81 11.43 -11.75
CA LEU A 157 -8.42 10.47 -10.83
C LEU A 157 -9.91 10.27 -11.13
N PHE A 158 -10.68 11.35 -11.29
CA PHE A 158 -12.11 11.25 -11.60
C PHE A 158 -12.37 10.59 -12.95
N TYR A 159 -11.56 10.90 -13.97
CA TYR A 159 -11.64 10.22 -15.25
C TYR A 159 -11.43 8.70 -15.09
N THR A 160 -10.44 8.25 -14.32
CA THR A 160 -10.26 6.82 -14.05
C THR A 160 -11.46 6.20 -13.33
N LEU A 161 -11.97 6.86 -12.30
CA LEU A 161 -13.06 6.33 -11.47
C LEU A 161 -14.43 6.34 -12.16
N GLU A 162 -14.61 7.20 -13.17
CA GLU A 162 -15.86 7.31 -13.93
C GLU A 162 -15.82 6.53 -15.24
N VAL A 163 -14.74 6.67 -16.01
CA VAL A 163 -14.63 6.14 -17.38
C VAL A 163 -13.95 4.77 -17.41
N LYS A 164 -12.93 4.55 -16.56
CA LYS A 164 -12.16 3.29 -16.52
C LYS A 164 -12.53 2.39 -15.33
N ILE A 165 -13.76 2.55 -14.82
CA ILE A 165 -14.22 1.86 -13.62
C ILE A 165 -14.26 0.33 -13.82
N ASP A 166 -14.63 -0.12 -15.01
CA ASP A 166 -14.69 -1.54 -15.37
C ASP A 166 -13.28 -2.15 -15.46
N ASP A 167 -12.32 -1.43 -16.08
CA ASP A 167 -10.93 -1.86 -16.14
C ASP A 167 -10.30 -1.96 -14.74
N LEU A 168 -10.61 -0.99 -13.87
CA LEU A 168 -10.18 -1.01 -12.47
C LEU A 168 -10.80 -2.20 -11.72
N GLN A 169 -12.06 -2.52 -12.00
CA GLN A 169 -12.71 -3.70 -11.43
C GLN A 169 -12.03 -5.00 -11.90
N GLU A 170 -11.69 -5.13 -13.19
CA GLU A 170 -10.96 -6.30 -13.71
C GLU A 170 -9.55 -6.40 -13.10
N LEU A 171 -8.84 -5.28 -12.94
CA LEU A 171 -7.57 -5.24 -12.21
C LEU A 171 -7.73 -5.85 -10.81
N LEU A 172 -8.75 -5.41 -10.06
CA LEU A 172 -8.99 -5.92 -8.71
C LEU A 172 -9.30 -7.43 -8.70
N PHE A 173 -9.95 -7.97 -9.72
CA PHE A 173 -10.21 -9.40 -9.86
C PHE A 173 -8.96 -10.21 -10.24
N ASN A 174 -8.07 -9.67 -11.07
CA ASN A 174 -6.80 -10.33 -11.39
C ASN A 174 -5.94 -10.57 -10.13
N TYR A 175 -6.06 -9.72 -9.11
CA TYR A 175 -5.39 -9.91 -7.82
C TYR A 175 -6.15 -10.84 -6.84
N LEU A 176 -7.37 -11.27 -7.17
CA LEU A 176 -8.05 -12.38 -6.50
C LEU A 176 -7.55 -13.74 -7.01
N ASP A 177 -7.44 -13.88 -8.33
CA ASP A 177 -7.25 -15.17 -9.00
C ASP A 177 -5.81 -15.67 -9.02
N LYS A 178 -4.81 -14.82 -8.70
CA LYS A 178 -3.41 -15.23 -8.43
C LYS A 178 -3.24 -16.17 -7.21
N LYS A 179 -4.36 -16.67 -6.67
CA LYS A 179 -4.48 -17.73 -5.67
C LYS A 179 -4.63 -19.13 -6.29
N TRP A 180 -4.49 -19.34 -7.61
CA TRP A 180 -4.70 -20.68 -8.20
C TRP A 180 -3.45 -21.45 -8.65
N ASP A 181 -2.29 -20.80 -8.83
CA ASP A 181 -1.02 -21.51 -9.02
C ASP A 181 -0.34 -21.79 -7.67
N TRP A 182 -0.65 -22.93 -7.06
CA TRP A 182 0.05 -23.43 -5.88
C TRP A 182 0.64 -24.81 -6.13
N GLU A 183 1.94 -24.85 -6.40
CA GLU A 183 2.76 -26.01 -6.05
C GLU A 183 4.13 -25.70 -5.42
N GLU A 184 4.43 -24.46 -4.98
CA GLU A 184 5.65 -24.25 -4.20
C GLU A 184 5.42 -23.47 -2.90
N LYS A 185 5.42 -24.23 -1.81
CA LYS A 185 5.65 -23.76 -0.43
C LYS A 185 6.96 -22.98 -0.39
N VAL A 186 6.90 -21.68 -0.19
CA VAL A 186 8.10 -20.89 0.12
C VAL A 186 7.80 -20.00 1.33
N SER A 187 8.41 -20.35 2.47
CA SER A 187 8.29 -19.60 3.71
C SER A 187 8.91 -18.20 3.60
N PHE A 188 8.47 -17.30 4.47
CA PHE A 188 8.84 -15.88 4.58
C PHE A 188 10.37 -15.62 4.48
N ALA A 189 11.19 -16.54 5.00
CA ALA A 189 12.66 -16.44 4.97
C ALA A 189 13.28 -16.70 3.58
N SER A 190 12.63 -17.49 2.74
CA SER A 190 13.17 -17.88 1.43
C SER A 190 12.83 -16.88 0.32
N TRP A 191 11.86 -15.98 0.53
CA TRP A 191 11.54 -14.91 -0.43
C TRP A 191 12.61 -13.81 -0.46
N LYS A 192 13.19 -13.45 0.70
CA LYS A 192 14.30 -12.46 0.81
C LYS A 192 15.52 -12.83 -0.02
N ASN A 193 15.81 -14.12 -0.20
CA ASN A 193 17.05 -14.58 -0.85
C ASN A 193 16.94 -14.74 -2.37
N LYS A 194 15.77 -15.01 -2.94
CA LYS A 194 15.62 -15.24 -4.40
C LYS A 194 15.79 -13.95 -5.23
N ARG A 195 15.45 -12.77 -4.70
CA ARG A 195 15.58 -11.50 -5.43
C ARG A 195 17.00 -10.92 -5.42
N LEU A 196 17.83 -11.28 -4.43
CA LEU A 196 19.23 -10.84 -4.40
C LEU A 196 20.13 -11.64 -5.37
N GLN A 197 19.73 -12.85 -5.76
CA GLN A 197 20.49 -13.69 -6.70
C GLN A 197 20.16 -13.44 -8.19
N ARG A 198 19.01 -12.83 -8.50
CA ARG A 198 18.58 -12.52 -9.88
C ARG A 198 19.08 -11.17 -10.42
N GLN A 199 20.05 -10.51 -9.78
CA GLN A 199 20.66 -9.27 -10.29
C GLN A 199 21.71 -9.49 -11.41
N LYS A 200 21.77 -10.68 -12.04
CA LYS A 200 22.80 -10.99 -13.02
C LYS A 200 22.33 -11.40 -14.42
N GLU A 201 21.04 -11.41 -14.70
CA GLU A 201 20.56 -11.67 -16.06
C GLU A 201 19.59 -10.57 -16.49
N ASP A 202 20.13 -9.67 -17.30
CA ASP A 202 19.37 -8.75 -18.13
C ASP A 202 18.41 -9.53 -19.01
N LYS A 203 17.12 -9.50 -18.66
CA LYS A 203 16.01 -9.46 -19.61
C LYS A 203 14.91 -8.56 -19.03
N GLU A 204 14.56 -7.54 -19.81
CA GLU A 204 13.35 -6.74 -19.66
C GLU A 204 12.11 -7.65 -19.78
N ASP A 205 11.71 -8.23 -18.66
CA ASP A 205 10.32 -8.63 -18.50
C ASP A 205 9.62 -7.50 -17.74
N LYS A 206 8.72 -6.79 -18.43
CA LYS A 206 7.73 -5.86 -17.87
C LYS A 206 6.70 -6.62 -17.04
N GLU A 207 7.14 -7.44 -16.09
CA GLU A 207 6.27 -8.01 -15.06
C GLU A 207 5.91 -6.89 -14.08
N THR A 208 4.64 -6.51 -14.08
CA THR A 208 4.01 -5.63 -13.08
C THR A 208 4.49 -6.05 -11.70
N SER A 209 5.38 -5.26 -11.11
CA SER A 209 6.14 -5.61 -9.90
C SER A 209 5.30 -5.41 -8.64
N SER A 210 4.11 -6.02 -8.61
CA SER A 210 3.22 -5.97 -7.46
C SER A 210 3.96 -6.50 -6.22
N LEU A 211 4.01 -5.70 -5.17
CA LEU A 211 4.52 -6.14 -3.88
C LEU A 211 3.43 -6.96 -3.19
N VAL A 212 3.80 -8.07 -2.55
CA VAL A 212 2.85 -8.91 -1.83
C VAL A 212 3.34 -9.09 -0.41
N ILE A 213 2.50 -8.72 0.55
CA ILE A 213 2.70 -8.95 1.98
C ILE A 213 1.74 -10.07 2.40
N SER A 214 2.24 -11.06 3.14
CA SER A 214 1.42 -12.13 3.71
C SER A 214 1.30 -11.91 5.21
N LEU A 215 0.07 -11.74 5.70
CA LEU A 215 -0.25 -11.49 7.11
C LEU A 215 -0.98 -12.69 7.71
N PRO A 216 -0.69 -13.10 8.95
CA PRO A 216 -1.30 -14.28 9.55
C PRO A 216 -2.76 -14.04 9.93
N LEU A 217 -3.67 -14.89 9.43
CA LEU A 217 -5.05 -15.00 9.92
C LEU A 217 -5.15 -16.01 11.07
N SER A 218 -4.33 -17.06 11.01
CA SER A 218 -4.19 -18.07 12.07
C SER A 218 -2.81 -18.73 11.98
N LYS A 219 -2.51 -19.71 12.85
CA LYS A 219 -1.23 -20.46 12.81
C LYS A 219 -0.93 -21.11 11.45
N ARG A 220 -1.94 -21.33 10.60
CA ARG A 220 -1.79 -22.03 9.30
C ARG A 220 -2.42 -21.30 8.13
N GLU A 221 -3.01 -20.12 8.35
CA GLU A 221 -3.75 -19.38 7.33
C GLU A 221 -3.19 -17.97 7.23
N PHE A 222 -2.97 -17.50 6.01
CA PHE A 222 -2.41 -16.19 5.73
C PHE A 222 -3.30 -15.43 4.76
N CYS A 223 -3.51 -14.15 5.04
CA CYS A 223 -4.09 -13.19 4.12
C CYS A 223 -2.99 -12.58 3.26
N ARG A 224 -3.22 -12.50 1.95
CA ARG A 224 -2.35 -11.76 1.05
C ARG A 224 -2.87 -10.33 0.88
N VAL A 225 -1.95 -9.38 0.99
CA VAL A 225 -2.16 -7.97 0.66
C VAL A 225 -1.22 -7.62 -0.48
N SER A 226 -1.79 -7.29 -1.63
CA SER A 226 -1.05 -6.86 -2.82
C SER A 226 -0.97 -5.34 -2.86
N ILE A 227 0.19 -4.79 -3.19
CA ILE A 227 0.45 -3.34 -3.19
C ILE A 227 1.05 -2.96 -4.55
N LEU A 228 0.39 -2.03 -5.21
CA LEU A 228 0.79 -1.43 -6.48
C LEU A 228 1.15 0.04 -6.23
N ILE A 229 2.30 0.47 -6.72
CA ILE A 229 2.81 1.83 -6.48
C ILE A 229 3.04 2.52 -7.82
N GLY A 230 2.33 3.62 -8.03
CA GLY A 230 2.39 4.42 -9.24
C GLY A 230 2.12 3.61 -10.49
N ASP A 231 3.13 3.50 -11.36
CA ASP A 231 2.99 2.84 -12.67
C ASP A 231 2.65 1.35 -12.58
N ASP A 232 2.90 0.70 -11.43
CA ASP A 232 2.51 -0.70 -11.21
C ASP A 232 0.99 -0.89 -11.21
N ILE A 233 0.21 0.19 -11.05
CA ILE A 233 -1.26 0.13 -11.12
C ILE A 233 -1.70 -0.14 -12.56
N GLY A 234 -0.93 0.27 -13.57
CA GLY A 234 -1.27 0.10 -14.99
C GLY A 234 -2.20 1.18 -15.55
N PHE A 235 -2.41 2.28 -14.82
CA PHE A 235 -3.22 3.42 -15.23
C PHE A 235 -2.37 4.70 -15.14
N GLU A 236 -2.06 5.31 -16.29
CA GLU A 236 -1.23 6.52 -16.34
C GLU A 236 -1.85 7.68 -15.56
N GLU A 237 -3.18 7.79 -15.61
CA GLU A 237 -3.95 8.87 -14.97
C GLU A 237 -3.84 8.87 -13.43
N ILE A 238 -3.56 7.73 -12.82
CA ILE A 238 -3.38 7.57 -11.38
C ILE A 238 -1.98 7.06 -11.02
N SER A 239 -0.98 7.36 -11.86
CA SER A 239 0.43 7.01 -11.63
C SER A 239 1.07 7.71 -10.40
N ASP A 240 0.38 8.69 -9.82
CA ASP A 240 0.72 9.35 -8.54
C ASP A 240 0.06 8.67 -7.32
N CYS A 241 -0.71 7.59 -7.54
CA CYS A 241 -1.41 6.86 -6.50
C CYS A 241 -0.70 5.56 -6.12
N SER A 242 -1.16 4.94 -5.04
CA SER A 242 -0.91 3.55 -4.71
C SER A 242 -2.23 2.84 -4.47
N LEU A 243 -2.25 1.54 -4.75
CA LEU A 243 -3.40 0.66 -4.59
C LEU A 243 -3.01 -0.52 -3.70
N VAL A 244 -3.70 -0.67 -2.57
CA VAL A 244 -3.52 -1.78 -1.62
C VAL A 244 -4.75 -2.67 -1.71
N ILE A 245 -4.59 -3.96 -2.02
CA ILE A 245 -5.67 -4.87 -2.39
C ILE A 245 -5.61 -6.11 -1.52
N SER A 246 -6.77 -6.58 -1.05
CA SER A 246 -6.89 -7.87 -0.39
C SER A 246 -8.19 -8.56 -0.78
N GLY A 247 -8.06 -9.84 -1.16
CA GLY A 247 -9.19 -10.66 -1.54
C GLY A 247 -9.97 -11.22 -0.36
N PHE A 248 -11.27 -11.40 -0.56
CA PHE A 248 -12.15 -12.12 0.34
C PHE A 248 -13.05 -13.07 -0.45
N GLN A 249 -13.55 -14.09 0.25
CA GLN A 249 -14.48 -15.06 -0.34
C GLN A 249 -15.48 -15.54 0.70
N ARG A 250 -16.74 -15.66 0.28
CA ARG A 250 -17.81 -16.33 1.00
C ARG A 250 -18.67 -17.09 -0.01
N ASP A 251 -18.79 -18.41 0.15
CA ASP A 251 -19.69 -19.26 -0.65
C ASP A 251 -19.60 -18.95 -2.17
N ASP A 252 -20.65 -18.35 -2.72
CA ASP A 252 -20.82 -17.96 -4.12
C ASP A 252 -20.38 -16.52 -4.44
N LEU A 253 -20.00 -15.74 -3.42
CA LEU A 253 -19.52 -14.37 -3.52
C LEU A 253 -17.99 -14.32 -3.39
N ARG A 254 -17.34 -13.80 -4.42
CA ARG A 254 -15.91 -13.49 -4.40
C ARG A 254 -15.74 -11.99 -4.58
N GLY A 255 -14.72 -11.42 -3.95
CA GLY A 255 -14.48 -9.99 -4.13
C GLY A 255 -13.16 -9.52 -3.56
N SER A 256 -12.76 -8.33 -4.01
CA SER A 256 -11.57 -7.62 -3.56
C SER A 256 -11.99 -6.41 -2.75
N LEU A 257 -11.40 -6.24 -1.58
CA LEU A 257 -11.40 -4.99 -0.84
C LEU A 257 -10.09 -4.27 -1.17
N ALA A 258 -10.14 -2.97 -1.47
CA ALA A 258 -8.95 -2.21 -1.81
C ALA A 258 -8.96 -0.77 -1.30
N LEU A 259 -7.77 -0.20 -1.15
CA LEU A 259 -7.52 1.19 -0.81
C LEU A 259 -6.75 1.86 -1.94
N LEU A 260 -7.30 2.95 -2.48
CA LEU A 260 -6.65 3.83 -3.43
C LEU A 260 -6.34 5.16 -2.75
N GLY A 261 -5.08 5.59 -2.80
CA GLY A 261 -4.66 6.87 -2.22
C GLY A 261 -3.36 7.38 -2.81
N PRO A 262 -2.83 8.52 -2.33
CA PRO A 262 -1.56 9.05 -2.83
C PRO A 262 -0.43 8.06 -2.58
N MET A 263 0.63 8.12 -3.38
CA MET A 263 1.84 7.31 -3.14
C MET A 263 2.46 7.51 -1.74
N ARG A 264 2.25 8.67 -1.12
CA ARG A 264 2.69 8.92 0.27
C ARG A 264 1.65 8.53 1.32
N MET A 265 0.73 7.61 1.02
CA MET A 265 -0.20 7.10 2.02
C MET A 265 0.56 6.46 3.20
N ASP A 266 -0.05 6.44 4.37
CA ASP A 266 0.44 5.68 5.51
C ASP A 266 0.23 4.19 5.23
N TYR A 267 1.26 3.53 4.67
CA TYR A 267 1.18 2.13 4.27
C TYR A 267 0.93 1.18 5.45
N ILE A 268 1.55 1.44 6.62
CA ILE A 268 1.33 0.60 7.80
C ILE A 268 -0.15 0.65 8.17
N LYS A 269 -0.71 1.85 8.28
CA LYS A 269 -2.13 2.02 8.61
C LYS A 269 -3.05 1.48 7.52
N ALA A 270 -2.73 1.69 6.25
CA ALA A 270 -3.52 1.21 5.11
C ALA A 270 -3.57 -0.33 5.07
N ILE A 271 -2.42 -0.99 5.14
CA ILE A 271 -2.32 -2.45 5.13
C ILE A 271 -3.04 -3.04 6.34
N SER A 272 -2.80 -2.47 7.53
CA SER A 272 -3.41 -2.94 8.79
C SER A 272 -4.93 -2.80 8.76
N SER A 273 -5.43 -1.59 8.48
CA SER A 273 -6.87 -1.34 8.42
C SER A 273 -7.57 -2.19 7.37
N LEU A 274 -6.98 -2.35 6.17
CA LEU A 274 -7.52 -3.24 5.14
C LEU A 274 -7.60 -4.67 5.64
N PHE A 275 -6.52 -5.19 6.25
CA PHE A 275 -6.45 -6.55 6.76
C PHE A 275 -7.54 -6.84 7.81
N PHE A 276 -7.70 -5.94 8.80
CA PHE A 276 -8.68 -6.12 9.88
C PHE A 276 -10.12 -5.91 9.42
N VAL A 277 -10.38 -4.86 8.64
CA VAL A 277 -11.73 -4.61 8.11
C VAL A 277 -12.17 -5.75 7.20
N ARG A 278 -11.27 -6.29 6.38
CA ARG A 278 -11.54 -7.46 5.53
C ARG A 278 -11.94 -8.67 6.36
N GLN A 279 -11.26 -8.95 7.48
CA GLN A 279 -11.65 -10.06 8.37
C GLN A 279 -13.06 -9.85 8.96
N ARG A 280 -13.36 -8.64 9.44
CA ARG A 280 -14.68 -8.32 10.00
C ARG A 280 -15.78 -8.34 8.94
N LEU A 281 -15.46 -7.95 7.71
CA LEU A 281 -16.35 -8.09 6.56
C LEU A 281 -16.67 -9.57 6.31
N GLU A 282 -15.68 -10.46 6.27
CA GLU A 282 -15.92 -11.90 6.08
C GLU A 282 -16.76 -12.52 7.19
N GLU A 283 -16.50 -12.15 8.45
CA GLU A 283 -17.31 -12.59 9.60
C GLU A 283 -18.76 -12.11 9.49
N SER A 284 -18.95 -10.84 9.09
CA SER A 284 -20.29 -10.25 8.92
C SER A 284 -21.02 -10.87 7.74
N LEU A 285 -20.33 -11.08 6.62
CA LEU A 285 -20.84 -11.76 5.44
C LEU A 285 -21.32 -13.16 5.81
N ARG A 286 -20.58 -13.95 6.61
CA ARG A 286 -21.02 -15.29 7.04
C ARG A 286 -22.34 -15.28 7.84
N ARG A 287 -22.68 -14.15 8.49
CA ARG A 287 -23.89 -13.99 9.30
C ARG A 287 -25.09 -13.45 8.51
N CYS A 288 -24.87 -12.81 7.36
CA CYS A 288 -25.96 -12.41 6.47
C CYS A 288 -26.59 -13.65 5.81
N SER A 289 -27.91 -13.85 6.02
CA SER A 289 -28.67 -14.95 5.41
C SER A 289 -28.48 -15.04 3.90
N ARG A 290 -28.57 -16.26 3.35
CA ARG A 290 -28.60 -16.51 1.90
C ARG A 290 -29.63 -15.60 1.24
N ILE A 291 -29.25 -14.98 0.12
CA ILE A 291 -30.20 -14.38 -0.83
C ILE A 291 -30.99 -15.51 -1.48
#